data_AF-G8XA49-F1
#
_entry.id   AF-G8XA49-F1
#
_cell.length_a   1.000
_cell.length_b   1.000
_cell.length_c   1.000
_cell.angle_alpha   90.00
_cell.angle_beta   90.00
_cell.angle_gamma   90.00
#
_symmetry.space_group_name_H-M   'P 1'
#
loop_
_entity.id
_entity.type
_entity.pdbx_description
1 polymer ?
#
loop_
_entity_poly.entity_id
_entity_poly.type
_entity_poly.pdbx_seq_one_letter_code
_entity_poly.pdbx_strand_id
1 'polypeptide(L)'
;MNNENLSWITSLRVLATFSVILLHASSGILYQYGTISNVDWWIGNLYDSSVRFCVPIFLMISGVLILSKTYENNTEYFKKRVLRIIFPFLFWSIFYILLDLLHKFYTGENLTFLQILKFI
;
A
#
# COMPACT_ATOMS: atom_id res chain seq x y z
N MET A 1 13.30 0.91 25.62
CA MET A 1 14.10 1.32 24.44
C MET A 1 14.54 2.77 24.69
N ASN A 2 15.84 3.05 24.81
CA ASN A 2 16.32 4.41 25.10
C ASN A 2 16.02 5.37 23.94
N ASN A 3 15.91 6.67 24.20
CA ASN A 3 15.56 7.68 23.20
C ASN A 3 16.51 7.69 21.98
N GLU A 4 17.78 7.33 22.18
CA GLU A 4 18.77 7.22 21.11
C GLU A 4 18.45 6.10 20.10
N ASN A 5 17.84 5.00 20.57
CA ASN A 5 17.38 3.90 19.72
C ASN A 5 16.12 4.24 18.90
N LEU A 6 15.46 5.36 19.18
CA LEU A 6 14.30 5.84 18.40
C LEU A 6 14.73 6.82 17.30
N SER A 7 15.87 7.49 17.47
CA SER A 7 16.38 8.48 16.52
C SER A 7 16.68 7.85 15.16
N TRP A 8 17.45 6.75 15.13
CA TRP A 8 17.77 6.06 13.87
C TRP A 8 16.53 5.51 13.15
N ILE A 9 15.55 4.98 13.90
CA ILE A 9 14.27 4.51 13.35
C ILE A 9 13.51 5.67 12.72
N THR A 10 13.50 6.82 13.38
CA THR A 10 12.81 8.02 12.89
C THR A 10 13.47 8.54 11.61
N SER A 11 14.81 8.61 11.57
CA SER A 11 15.55 8.98 10.37
C SER A 11 15.29 8.03 9.20
N LEU A 12 15.26 6.72 9.44
CA LEU A 12 14.90 5.74 8.40
C LEU A 12 13.47 5.90 7.91
N ARG A 13 12.51 6.24 8.78
CA ARG A 13 11.12 6.53 8.37
C ARG A 13 11.05 7.77 7.49
N VAL A 14 11.80 8.82 7.82
CA VAL A 14 11.86 10.04 7.00
C VAL A 14 12.41 9.71 5.62
N LEU A 15 13.53 8.98 5.56
CA LEU A 15 14.12 8.52 4.30
C LEU A 15 13.13 7.67 3.49
N ALA A 16 12.50 6.67 4.11
CA ALA A 16 11.54 5.81 3.44
C ALA A 16 10.32 6.59 2.93
N THR A 17 9.81 7.55 3.70
CA THR A 17 8.68 8.41 3.28
C THR A 17 9.05 9.25 2.06
N PHE A 18 10.24 9.86 2.06
CA PHE A 18 10.73 10.62 0.91
C PHE A 18 10.86 9.74 -0.34
N SER A 19 11.44 8.54 -0.17
CA SER A 19 11.55 7.56 -1.25
C SER A 19 10.19 7.11 -1.80
N VAL A 20 9.15 6.94 -0.96
CA VAL A 20 7.77 6.63 -1.42
C VAL A 20 7.20 7.77 -2.26
N ILE A 21 7.37 9.02 -1.82
CA ILE A 21 6.89 10.20 -2.57
C ILE A 21 7.55 10.24 -3.95
N LEU A 22 8.86 10.03 -4.01
CA LEU A 22 9.61 10.01 -5.26
C LEU A 22 9.12 8.87 -6.17
N LEU A 23 8.93 7.67 -5.63
CA LEU A 23 8.42 6.50 -6.36
C LEU A 23 7.08 6.81 -7.03
N HIS A 24 6.13 7.37 -6.29
CA HIS A 24 4.82 7.72 -6.85
C HIS A 24 4.90 8.87 -7.86
N ALA A 25 5.76 9.86 -7.62
CA ALA A 25 5.99 10.95 -8.56
C ALA A 25 6.58 10.44 -9.89
N SER A 26 7.51 9.48 -9.85
CA SER A 26 8.11 8.88 -11.06
C SER A 26 7.21 7.87 -11.75
N SER A 27 6.29 7.22 -11.03
CA SER A 27 5.45 6.14 -11.56
C SER A 27 4.63 6.55 -12.79
N GLY A 28 4.19 7.82 -12.87
CA GLY A 28 3.44 8.34 -14.03
C GLY A 28 4.23 8.31 -15.34
N ILE A 29 5.56 8.49 -15.28
CA ILE A 29 6.45 8.47 -16.46
C ILE A 29 6.62 7.03 -16.97
N LEU A 30 6.65 6.05 -16.07
CA LEU A 30 6.80 4.63 -16.43
C LEU A 30 5.63 4.10 -17.25
N TYR A 31 4.41 4.58 -16.99
CA TYR A 31 3.21 4.22 -17.76
C TYR A 31 3.20 4.77 -19.19
N GLN A 32 4.07 5.72 -19.50
CA GLN A 32 4.19 6.36 -20.82
C GLN A 32 5.24 5.68 -21.70
N TYR A 33 5.53 4.40 -21.46
CA TYR A 33 6.47 3.65 -22.27
C TYR A 33 6.05 3.65 -23.75
N GLY A 34 6.98 4.06 -24.62
CA GLY A 34 6.74 4.16 -26.07
C GLY A 34 6.00 5.44 -26.51
N THR A 35 5.54 6.29 -25.60
CA THR A 35 4.91 7.58 -25.94
C THR A 35 5.82 8.78 -25.69
N ILE A 36 6.80 8.65 -24.79
CA ILE A 36 7.83 9.67 -24.52
C ILE A 36 9.18 9.26 -25.10
N SER A 37 10.15 10.19 -25.10
CA SER A 37 11.54 9.88 -25.46
C SER A 37 12.08 8.73 -24.62
N ASN A 38 12.86 7.84 -25.25
CA ASN A 38 13.54 6.74 -24.55
C ASN A 38 14.42 7.26 -23.40
N VAL A 39 15.05 8.42 -23.57
CA VAL A 39 15.91 9.02 -22.54
C VAL A 39 15.09 9.38 -21.31
N ASP A 40 13.94 10.05 -21.49
CA ASP A 40 13.07 10.48 -20.39
C ASP A 40 12.49 9.27 -19.65
N TRP A 41 12.11 8.22 -20.38
CA TRP A 41 11.65 6.98 -19.78
C TRP A 41 12.73 6.30 -18.95
N TRP A 42 13.96 6.21 -19.46
CA TRP A 42 15.10 5.63 -18.72
C TRP A 42 15.42 6.43 -17.46
N ILE A 43 15.36 7.76 -17.52
CA ILE A 43 15.54 8.62 -16.35
C ILE A 43 14.47 8.30 -15.31
N GLY A 44 13.19 8.27 -15.70
CA GLY A 44 12.08 7.90 -14.82
C GLY A 44 12.26 6.51 -14.20
N ASN A 45 12.69 5.53 -15.00
CA ASN A 45 12.92 4.16 -14.56
C ASN A 45 14.09 4.04 -13.57
N LEU A 46 15.18 4.80 -13.78
CA LEU A 46 16.30 4.84 -12.85
C LEU A 46 15.89 5.44 -11.51
N TYR A 47 15.17 6.57 -11.53
CA TYR A 47 14.66 7.20 -10.32
C TYR A 47 13.73 6.26 -9.56
N ASP A 48 12.72 5.71 -10.23
CA ASP A 48 11.77 4.77 -9.64
C ASP A 48 12.48 3.55 -9.02
N SER A 49 13.37 2.90 -9.78
CA SER A 49 14.11 1.72 -9.32
C SER A 49 15.00 2.02 -8.13
N SER A 50 15.63 3.20 -8.09
CA SER A 50 16.52 3.59 -7.00
C SER A 50 15.82 3.75 -5.66
N VAL A 51 14.51 4.04 -5.65
CA VAL A 51 13.73 4.28 -4.41
C VAL A 51 12.79 3.15 -4.02
N ARG A 52 12.74 2.04 -4.79
CA ARG A 52 11.89 0.86 -4.50
C ARG A 52 12.14 0.19 -3.15
N PHE A 53 13.30 0.44 -2.53
CA PHE A 53 13.62 -0.06 -1.19
C PHE A 53 12.74 0.53 -0.08
N CYS A 54 11.98 1.59 -0.36
CA CYS A 54 11.16 2.28 0.64
C CYS A 54 10.14 1.39 1.36
N VAL A 55 9.47 0.49 0.62
CA VAL A 55 8.47 -0.43 1.17
C VAL A 55 9.12 -1.50 2.08
N PRO A 56 10.20 -2.21 1.67
CA PRO A 56 10.94 -3.09 2.56
C PRO A 56 11.41 -2.41 3.86
N ILE A 57 11.88 -1.16 3.81
CA ILE A 57 12.29 -0.43 5.01
C ILE A 57 11.12 -0.25 5.98
N PHE A 58 9.95 0.16 5.51
CA PHE A 58 8.76 0.29 6.37
C PHE A 58 8.38 -1.03 7.02
N LEU A 59 8.45 -2.14 6.27
CA LEU A 59 8.18 -3.47 6.79
C LEU A 59 9.19 -3.86 7.87
N MET A 60 10.48 -3.63 7.66
CA MET A 60 11.53 -3.93 8.64
C MET A 60 11.38 -3.09 9.92
N ILE A 61 11.08 -1.79 9.79
CA ILE A 61 10.85 -0.90 10.94
C ILE A 61 9.65 -1.37 11.77
N SER A 62 8.55 -1.76 11.11
CA SER A 62 7.40 -2.36 11.78
C SER A 62 7.81 -3.65 12.52
N GLY A 63 8.58 -4.51 11.88
CA GLY A 63 9.10 -5.76 12.45
C GLY A 63 9.91 -5.54 13.73
N VAL A 64 10.90 -4.65 13.72
CA VAL A 64 11.74 -4.33 14.89
C VAL A 64 10.91 -3.81 16.07
N LEU A 65 9.89 -2.98 15.80
CA LEU A 65 9.02 -2.44 16.85
C LEU A 65 8.05 -3.46 17.43
N ILE A 66 7.72 -4.50 16.66
CA ILE A 66 6.90 -5.62 17.13
C ILE A 66 7.77 -6.59 17.92
N LEU A 67 8.93 -6.97 17.39
CA LEU A 67 9.82 -7.96 18.00
C LEU A 67 10.48 -7.46 19.28
N SER A 68 10.69 -6.14 19.42
CA SER A 68 11.24 -5.53 20.65
C SER A 68 10.31 -5.57 21.85
N LYS A 69 9.07 -6.07 21.70
CA LYS A 69 8.09 -6.19 22.78
C LYS A 69 7.79 -7.67 23.04
N THR A 70 8.01 -8.10 24.28
CA THR A 70 7.56 -9.41 24.77
C THR A 70 6.08 -9.30 25.11
N TYR A 71 5.21 -9.98 24.35
CA TYR A 71 3.78 -10.03 24.65
C TYR A 71 3.47 -11.32 25.42
N GLU A 72 2.74 -11.20 26.53
CA GLU A 72 2.29 -12.36 27.32
C GLU A 72 1.27 -13.22 26.56
N ASN A 73 0.48 -12.60 25.66
CA ASN A 73 -0.51 -13.27 24.83
C ASN A 73 -0.43 -12.79 23.37
N ASN A 74 0.39 -13.48 22.57
CA ASN A 74 0.61 -13.17 21.16
C ASN A 74 -0.69 -13.23 20.34
N THR A 75 -1.59 -14.16 20.64
CA THR A 75 -2.79 -14.47 19.87
C THR A 75 -3.81 -13.32 19.90
N GLU A 76 -4.05 -12.73 21.07
CA GLU A 76 -4.99 -11.62 21.21
C GLU A 76 -4.46 -10.33 20.53
N TYR A 77 -3.15 -10.13 20.58
CA TYR A 77 -2.49 -8.99 19.94
C TYR A 77 -2.59 -9.02 18.41
N PHE A 78 -2.34 -10.17 17.78
CA PHE A 78 -2.53 -10.31 16.33
C PHE A 78 -4.00 -10.19 15.93
N LYS A 79 -4.92 -10.78 16.71
CA LYS A 79 -6.37 -10.70 16.44
C LYS A 79 -6.86 -9.26 16.37
N LYS A 80 -6.48 -8.39 17.32
CA LYS A 80 -6.88 -6.96 17.33
C LYS A 80 -6.41 -6.21 16.09
N ARG A 81 -5.22 -6.54 15.57
CA ARG A 81 -4.63 -5.89 14.39
C ARG A 81 -5.30 -6.36 13.10
N VAL A 82 -5.49 -7.67 12.96
CA VAL A 82 -6.16 -8.26 11.79
C VAL A 82 -7.60 -7.76 11.70
N LEU A 83 -8.34 -7.73 12.81
CA LEU A 83 -9.70 -7.20 12.82
C LEU A 83 -9.76 -5.73 12.40
N ARG A 84 -8.77 -4.91 12.79
CA ARG A 84 -8.68 -3.50 12.36
C ARG A 84 -8.49 -3.35 10.84
N ILE A 85 -7.98 -4.37 10.15
CA ILE A 85 -7.83 -4.37 8.69
C ILE A 85 -9.07 -4.98 8.02
N ILE A 86 -9.52 -6.14 8.52
CA ILE A 86 -10.63 -6.90 7.93
C ILE A 86 -11.95 -6.10 7.99
N PHE A 87 -12.26 -5.43 9.10
CA PHE A 87 -13.54 -4.72 9.21
C PHE A 87 -13.67 -3.57 8.20
N PRO A 88 -12.71 -2.62 8.09
CA PRO A 88 -12.76 -1.60 7.04
C PRO A 88 -12.74 -2.20 5.64
N PHE A 89 -11.92 -3.23 5.41
CA PHE A 89 -11.85 -3.89 4.10
C PHE A 89 -13.21 -4.44 3.68
N LEU A 90 -13.84 -5.29 4.52
CA LEU A 90 -15.15 -5.86 4.21
C LEU A 90 -16.23 -4.78 4.05
N PHE A 91 -16.22 -3.76 4.92
CA PHE A 91 -17.17 -2.66 4.83
C PHE A 91 -17.07 -1.95 3.48
N TRP A 92 -15.87 -1.54 3.07
CA TRP A 92 -15.67 -0.84 1.81
C TRP A 92 -15.92 -1.73 0.60
N SER A 93 -15.53 -3.01 0.65
CA SER A 93 -15.84 -3.96 -0.42
C SER A 93 -17.35 -4.11 -0.63
N ILE A 94 -18.13 -4.29 0.44
CA ILE A 94 -19.59 -4.38 0.35
C ILE A 94 -20.17 -3.06 -0.17
N PHE A 95 -19.70 -1.92 0.33
CA PHE A 95 -20.17 -0.60 -0.09
C PHE A 95 -19.95 -0.36 -1.59
N TYR A 96 -18.76 -0.65 -2.12
CA TYR A 96 -18.49 -0.49 -3.54
C TYR A 96 -19.25 -1.48 -4.43
N ILE A 97 -19.40 -2.73 -3.99
CA ILE A 97 -20.24 -3.71 -4.69
C ILE A 97 -21.68 -3.22 -4.77
N LEU A 98 -22.22 -2.68 -3.67
CA LEU A 98 -23.57 -2.13 -3.64
C LEU A 98 -23.72 -0.93 -4.59
N LEU A 99 -22.74 -0.03 -4.62
CA LEU A 99 -22.75 1.10 -5.56
C LEU A 99 -22.69 0.65 -7.02
N ASP A 100 -21.85 -0.33 -7.36
CA ASP A 100 -21.78 -0.90 -8.71
C ASP A 100 -23.10 -1.57 -9.12
N LEU A 101 -23.72 -2.34 -8.21
CA LEU A 101 -25.03 -2.94 -8.42
C LEU A 101 -26.10 -1.88 -8.67
N LEU A 102 -26.19 -0.87 -7.82
CA LEU A 102 -27.15 0.23 -7.97
C LEU A 102 -26.96 0.99 -9.29
N HIS A 103 -25.70 1.24 -9.68
CA HIS A 103 -25.38 1.86 -10.95
C HIS A 103 -25.91 1.01 -12.11
N LYS A 104 -25.58 -0.28 -12.15
CA LYS A 104 -26.03 -1.21 -13.21
C LYS A 104 -27.53 -1.40 -13.27
N PHE A 105 -28.23 -1.41 -12.13
CA PHE A 105 -29.69 -1.39 -12.09
C PHE A 105 -30.28 -0.14 -12.74
N TYR A 106 -29.61 1.02 -12.60
CA TYR A 106 -30.05 2.27 -13.22
C TYR A 106 -29.74 2.34 -14.73
N THR A 107 -28.60 1.79 -15.18
CA THR A 107 -28.23 1.72 -16.60
C THR A 107 -28.85 0.56 -17.37
N GLY A 108 -29.49 -0.41 -16.70
CA GLY A 108 -30.14 -1.55 -17.33
C GLY A 108 -29.17 -2.61 -17.87
N GLU A 109 -27.94 -2.67 -17.35
CA GLU A 109 -26.92 -3.64 -17.77
C GLU A 109 -27.14 -5.03 -17.12
N ASN A 110 -26.75 -6.09 -17.83
CA ASN A 110 -26.85 -7.45 -17.31
C ASN A 110 -25.81 -7.73 -16.22
N LEU A 111 -26.30 -8.03 -15.01
CA LEU A 111 -25.48 -8.39 -13.86
C LEU A 111 -24.86 -9.78 -14.05
N THR A 112 -23.59 -9.82 -14.47
CA THR A 112 -22.84 -11.09 -14.52
C THR A 112 -22.04 -11.24 -13.23
N PHE A 113 -22.23 -12.35 -12.50
CA PHE A 113 -21.54 -12.65 -11.24
C PHE A 113 -19.99 -12.54 -11.34
N LEU A 114 -19.44 -12.92 -12.49
CA LEU A 114 -18.00 -12.81 -12.77
C LEU A 114 -17.47 -11.37 -12.78
N GLN A 115 -18.30 -10.38 -13.13
CA GLN A 115 -17.86 -8.97 -13.12
C GLN A 115 -17.78 -8.41 -11.70
N ILE A 116 -18.66 -8.86 -10.81
CA ILE A 116 -18.67 -8.47 -9.41
C ILE A 116 -17.43 -9.05 -8.70
N LEU A 117 -17.08 -10.30 -9.00
CA LEU A 117 -15.87 -10.93 -8.47
C LEU A 117 -14.61 -10.24 -8.97
N LYS A 118 -14.61 -9.67 -10.18
CA LYS A 118 -13.46 -8.94 -10.74
C LYS A 118 -13.08 -7.68 -9.94
N PHE A 119 -14.00 -7.19 -9.10
CA PHE A 119 -13.81 -5.99 -8.27
C PHE A 119 -13.26 -6.31 -6.87
N ILE A 120 -13.37 -7.57 -6.43
CA ILE A 120 -12.80 -8.08 -5.17
C ILE A 120 -11.36 -8.55 -5.42
#